data_AF-A0A1Z1WRI8-F1
#
_entry.id   AF-A0A1Z1WRI8-F1
#
_cell.length_a   1.000
_cell.length_b   1.000
_cell.length_c   1.000
_cell.angle_alpha   90.00
_cell.angle_beta   90.00
_cell.angle_gamma   90.00
#
_symmetry.space_group_name_H-M   'P 1'
#
loop_
_entity.id
_entity.type
_entity.pdbx_description
1 polymer ?
#
loop_
_entity_poly.entity_id
_entity_poly.type
_entity_poly.pdbx_seq_one_letter_code
_entity_poly.pdbx_strand_id
1 'polypeptide(L)' 'MTPHNAMVNGAGFGETIRSINGSLECNGGNPGQVQSRIDKYKAFTQVLGVDPGSNLSC' A
#
# COMPACT_ATOMS: atom_id res chain seq x y z
N MET A 1 -4.60 11.89 4.23
CA MET A 1 -5.45 11.33 3.15
C MET A 1 -6.17 10.11 3.69
N THR A 2 -7.33 9.72 3.16
CA THR A 2 -7.98 8.46 3.55
C THR A 2 -7.51 7.32 2.65
N PRO A 3 -7.44 6.06 3.14
CA PRO A 3 -7.12 4.91 2.29
C PRO A 3 -8.09 4.75 1.11
N HIS A 4 -9.37 5.06 1.31
CA HIS A 4 -10.35 5.04 0.23
C HIS A 4 -9.97 6.01 -0.90
N ASN A 5 -9.69 7.28 -0.57
CA ASN A 5 -9.30 8.29 -1.56
C ASN A 5 -7.96 7.96 -2.23
N ALA A 6 -7.04 7.31 -1.52
CA ALA A 6 -5.77 6.88 -2.12
C ALA A 6 -5.99 5.88 -3.27
N MET A 7 -6.97 4.98 -3.13
CA MET A 7 -7.28 3.99 -4.16
C MET A 7 -8.16 4.57 -5.28
N VAL A 8 -9.27 5.24 -4.95
CA VAL A 8 -10.22 5.71 -5.99
C VAL A 8 -9.70 6.88 -6.83
N ASN A 9 -8.71 7.63 -6.32
CA ASN A 9 -8.07 8.73 -7.04
C ASN A 9 -6.68 8.37 -7.59
N GLY A 10 -6.25 7.11 -7.48
CA GLY A 10 -4.99 6.64 -8.08
C GLY A 10 -3.71 7.14 -7.42
N ALA A 11 -3.74 7.55 -6.14
CA ALA A 11 -2.52 7.91 -5.40
C ALA A 11 -1.62 6.70 -5.12
N GLY A 12 -2.23 5.51 -5.00
CA GLY A 12 -1.53 4.22 -4.90
C GLY A 12 -1.62 3.58 -3.52
N PHE A 13 -1.28 2.28 -3.47
CA PHE A 13 -1.42 1.48 -2.25
C PHE A 13 -0.50 1.95 -1.11
N GLY A 14 0.67 2.53 -1.42
CA GLY A 14 1.61 3.05 -0.43
C GLY A 14 1.00 4.11 0.48
N GLU A 15 0.06 4.91 -0.03
CA GLU A 15 -0.63 5.92 0.77
C GLU A 15 -1.66 5.33 1.75
N THR A 16 -2.14 4.12 1.49
CA THR A 16 -2.94 3.37 2.46
C THR A 16 -2.06 2.92 3.63
N ILE A 17 -0.85 2.42 3.35
CA ILE A 17 0.15 2.07 4.38
C ILE A 17 0.49 3.31 5.19
N ARG A 18 0.75 4.43 4.51
CA ARG A 18 1.07 5.71 5.13
C ARG A 18 -0.02 6.17 6.09
N SER A 19 -1.28 6.02 5.69
CA SER A 19 -2.43 6.45 6.49
C SER A 19 -2.75 5.54 7.67
N ILE A 20 -2.36 4.25 7.63
CA ILE A 20 -2.65 3.27 8.68
C ILE A 20 -1.55 3.21 9.74
N ASN A 21 -0.27 3.15 9.34
CA ASN A 21 0.85 3.09 10.28
C ASN A 21 2.13 3.74 9.70
N GLY A 22 1.96 4.74 8.83
CA GLY A 22 3.07 5.31 8.08
C GLY A 22 4.13 6.01 8.90
N SER A 23 3.77 6.52 10.08
CA SER A 23 4.71 7.18 10.98
C SER A 23 5.81 6.25 11.49
N LEU A 24 5.56 4.93 11.52
CA LEU A 24 6.50 3.92 11.99
C LEU A 24 7.11 3.09 10.85
N GLU A 25 6.39 2.93 9.74
CA GLU A 25 6.79 2.01 8.68
C GLU A 25 7.38 2.70 7.44
N CYS A 26 6.80 3.83 7.01
CA CYS A 26 7.21 4.52 5.78
C CYS A 26 8.51 5.30 5.94
N ASN A 27 9.03 5.83 4.83
CA ASN A 27 10.25 6.63 4.74
C ASN A 27 11.48 5.91 5.33
N GLY A 28 11.52 4.58 5.20
CA GLY A 28 12.59 3.73 5.74
C GLY A 28 12.44 3.36 7.23
N GLY A 29 11.32 3.69 7.89
CA GLY A 29 11.10 3.35 9.29
C GLY A 29 11.03 1.84 9.55
N ASN A 30 10.33 1.09 8.68
CA ASN A 30 10.32 -0.37 8.72
C ASN A 30 10.09 -0.96 7.31
N PRO A 31 11.15 -1.06 6.48
CA PRO A 31 11.04 -1.56 5.11
C PRO A 31 10.47 -2.99 5.01
N GLY A 32 10.75 -3.83 6.01
CA GLY A 32 10.24 -5.21 6.05
C GLY A 32 8.71 -5.28 6.18
N GLN A 33 8.12 -4.40 7.00
CA GLN A 33 6.66 -4.34 7.14
C GLN A 33 5.98 -3.74 5.91
N VAL A 34 6.57 -2.70 5.31
CA VAL A 34 6.06 -2.15 4.04
C VAL A 34 6.03 -3.23 2.96
N GLN A 35 7.12 -3.99 2.80
CA GLN A 35 7.17 -5.08 1.83
C GLN A 35 6.15 -6.18 2.15
N SER A 36 6.00 -6.57 3.42
CA SER A 36 5.01 -7.57 3.84
C SER A 36 3.57 -7.16 3.46
N ARG A 37 3.22 -5.88 3.64
CA ARG A 37 1.92 -5.34 3.23
C ARG A 37 1.74 -5.36 1.72
N ILE A 38 2.77 -4.96 0.96
CA ILE A 38 2.76 -5.00 -0.51
C ILE A 38 2.56 -6.42 -1.02
N ASP A 39 3.28 -7.39 -0.46
CA ASP A 39 3.19 -8.80 -0.87
C ASP A 39 1.78 -9.35 -0.61
N LYS A 40 1.18 -9.01 0.54
CA LYS A 40 -0.18 -9.44 0.85
C LYS A 40 -1.22 -8.78 -0.06
N TYR A 41 -1.05 -7.50 -0.36
CA TYR A 41 -1.91 -6.78 -1.29
C TYR A 41 -1.83 -7.38 -2.70
N LYS A 42 -0.63 -7.67 -3.21
CA LYS A 42 -0.43 -8.36 -4.50
C LYS A 42 -1.09 -9.74 -4.53
N ALA A 43 -1.00 -10.50 -3.45
CA ALA A 43 -1.69 -11.78 -3.34
C ALA A 43 -3.22 -11.62 -3.42
N PHE A 44 -3.78 -10.61 -2.77
CA PHE A 44 -5.21 -10.33 -2.85
C PHE A 44 -5.65 -9.86 -4.24
N THR A 45 -4.90 -8.97 -4.89
CA THR A 45 -5.23 -8.52 -6.24
C THR A 45 -5.14 -9.65 -7.25
N GLN A 46 -4.19 -10.58 -7.06
CA GLN A 46 -4.09 -11.80 -7.85
C GLN A 46 -5.32 -12.71 -7.68
N VAL A 47 -5.79 -12.92 -6.44
CA VAL A 47 -7.01 -13.70 -6.18
C VAL A 47 -8.24 -13.07 -6.84
N LEU A 48 -8.30 -11.74 -6.86
CA LEU A 48 -9.40 -10.99 -7.45
C LEU A 48 -9.28 -10.79 -8.97
N GLY A 49 -8.15 -11.18 -9.58
CA GLY A 49 -7.90 -11.00 -11.01
C GLY A 49 -7.78 -9.54 -11.45
N VAL A 50 -7.30 -8.65 -10.56
CA VAL A 50 -7.14 -7.21 -10.83
C VAL A 50 -5.67 -6.78 -10.76
N ASP A 51 -5.33 -5.72 -11.48
CA ASP A 51 -4.00 -5.10 -11.43
C ASP A 51 -3.79 -4.39 -10.06
N PRO A 52 -2.67 -4.61 -9.36
CA PRO A 52 -2.39 -3.92 -8.09
C PRO A 52 -2.17 -2.40 -8.23
N GLY A 53 -1.90 -1.91 -9.43
CA GLY A 53 -1.59 -0.52 -9.71
C GLY A 53 -0.15 -0.13 -9.37
N SER A 54 0.12 1.17 -9.42
CA SER A 54 1.42 1.77 -9.15
C SER A 54 1.52 2.34 -7.72
N ASN A 55 2.70 2.89 -7.37
CA ASN A 55 2.97 3.55 -6.09
C ASN A 55 2.60 2.66 -4.88
N LEU A 56 3.08 1.41 -4.90
CA LEU A 56 2.77 0.43 -3.86
C LEU A 56 3.52 0.67 -2.54
N SER A 57 4.65 1.36 -2.59
CA SER A 57 5.49 1.63 -1.43
C SER A 57 5.24 3.02 -0.86
N CYS A 58 5.58 3.13 0.41
CA CYS A 58 5.91 4.35 1.13
C CYS A 58 7.23 4.09 1.87
#